data_AF-A0A1Z9D3D7-F1
#
_entry.id   AF-A0A1Z9D3D7-F1
#
_cell.length_a   1.000
_cell.length_b   1.000
_cell.length_c   1.000
_cell.angle_alpha   90.00
_cell.angle_beta   90.00
_cell.angle_gamma   90.00
#
_symmetry.space_group_name_H-M   'P 1'
#
loop_
_entity.id
_entity.type
_entity.pdbx_description
1 polymer ?
#
loop_
_entity_poly.entity_id
_entity_poly.type
_entity_poly.pdbx_seq_one_letter_code
_entity_poly.pdbx_strand_id
1 'polypeptide(L)' 'MVIDCDSCQVAGLACDDCVVTVLLGTPDPRLSPVPLAGDHARAIGVLADSGLVPPLRLVPGERQAG' A
#
# COMPACT_ATOMS: atom_id res chain seq x y z
N MET A 1 -14.14 -19.96 11.11
CA MET A 1 -14.75 -18.71 10.61
C MET A 1 -13.72 -18.07 9.68
N VAL A 2 -14.13 -17.67 8.48
CA VAL A 2 -13.25 -17.04 7.48
C VAL A 2 -13.81 -15.66 7.18
N ILE A 3 -12.97 -14.64 7.22
CA ILE A 3 -13.31 -13.27 6.82
C ILE A 3 -12.68 -13.06 5.44
N ASP A 4 -13.51 -12.74 4.44
CA ASP A 4 -13.07 -12.42 3.09
C ASP A 4 -13.02 -10.90 2.90
N CYS A 5 -11.81 -10.34 2.91
CA CYS A 5 -11.61 -8.91 2.71
C CYS A 5 -11.76 -8.49 1.24
N ASP A 6 -11.64 -9.41 0.27
CA ASP A 6 -11.68 -9.09 -1.16
C ASP A 6 -13.11 -8.76 -1.63
N SER A 7 -14.12 -9.36 -0.99
CA SER A 7 -15.54 -9.05 -1.25
C SER A 7 -16.16 -8.06 -0.27
N CYS A 8 -15.37 -7.48 0.64
CA CYS A 8 -15.87 -6.55 1.64
C CYS A 8 -16.26 -5.19 0.99
N GLN A 9 -17.55 -4.85 1.05
CA GLN A 9 -18.11 -3.63 0.43
C GLN A 9 -17.56 -2.32 1.03
N VAL A 10 -16.96 -2.37 2.21
CA VAL A 10 -16.36 -1.23 2.90
C VAL A 10 -14.84 -1.39 3.07
N ALA A 11 -14.20 -2.26 2.28
CA ALA A 11 -12.75 -2.42 2.27
C ALA A 11 -12.07 -1.07 2.02
N GLY A 12 -11.05 -0.77 2.83
CA GLY A 12 -10.35 0.51 2.85
C GLY A 12 -11.11 1.65 3.56
N LEU A 13 -12.44 1.68 3.53
CA LEU A 13 -13.24 2.76 4.13
C LEU A 13 -13.46 2.58 5.64
N ALA A 14 -13.63 1.35 6.10
CA ALA A 14 -13.91 1.02 7.49
C ALA A 14 -12.85 0.08 8.11
N CYS A 15 -11.70 -0.08 7.46
CA CYS A 15 -10.67 -1.02 7.90
C CYS A 15 -10.03 -0.61 9.24
N ASP A 16 -9.97 0.69 9.56
CA ASP A 16 -9.34 1.17 10.80
C ASP A 16 -10.07 0.72 12.09
N ASP A 17 -11.38 0.45 12.01
CA ASP A 17 -12.22 -0.07 13.12
C ASP A 17 -12.70 -1.51 12.86
N CYS A 18 -12.08 -2.23 11.92
CA CYS A 18 -12.43 -3.61 11.64
C CYS A 18 -11.88 -4.55 12.74
N VAL A 19 -12.63 -5.59 13.10
CA VAL A 19 -12.16 -6.64 14.03
C VAL A 19 -10.82 -7.26 13.61
N VAL A 20 -10.56 -7.34 12.30
CA VAL A 20 -9.26 -7.83 11.77
C VAL A 20 -8.12 -6.92 12.23
N THR A 21 -8.28 -5.61 12.11
CA THR A 21 -7.29 -4.61 12.55
C THR A 21 -7.14 -4.59 14.07
N VAL A 22 -8.23 -4.77 14.82
CA VAL A 22 -8.16 -4.87 16.29
C VAL A 22 -7.36 -6.10 16.73
N LEU A 23 -7.54 -7.24 16.06
CA LEU A 23 -6.89 -8.50 16.44
C LEU A 23 -5.46 -8.61 15.91
N LEU A 24 -5.18 -8.12 14.71
CA LEU A 24 -3.89 -8.30 14.03
C LEU A 24 -3.04 -7.02 13.98
N GLY A 25 -3.62 -5.88 14.33
CA GLY A 25 -3.01 -4.56 14.15
C GLY A 25 -3.16 -4.04 12.72
N THR A 26 -2.91 -2.73 12.54
CA THR A 26 -2.73 -2.14 11.22
C THR A 26 -1.38 -2.60 10.66
N PRO A 27 -1.28 -3.02 9.38
CA PRO A 27 0.00 -3.42 8.82
C PRO A 27 1.00 -2.25 8.92
N ASP A 28 2.11 -2.47 9.63
CA ASP A 28 3.19 -1.46 9.65
C ASP A 28 3.78 -1.41 8.23
N PRO A 29 3.73 -0.25 7.54
CA PRO A 29 4.26 -0.12 6.19
C PRO A 29 5.77 -0.37 6.10
N ARG A 30 6.50 -0.36 7.23
CA ARG A 30 7.90 -0.77 7.31
C ARG A 30 8.09 -2.29 7.32
N LEU A 31 7.11 -3.03 7.85
CA LEU A 31 7.16 -4.50 7.97
C LEU A 31 6.46 -5.19 6.80
N SER A 32 5.49 -4.53 6.17
CA SER A 32 4.79 -5.00 4.97
C SER A 32 4.76 -3.90 3.91
N PRO A 33 5.90 -3.63 3.25
CA PRO A 33 5.97 -2.60 2.22
C PRO A 33 5.14 -3.02 1.00
N VAL A 34 4.19 -2.16 0.61
CA VAL A 34 3.40 -2.36 -0.61
C VAL A 34 4.29 -2.05 -1.82
N PRO A 35 4.58 -3.02 -2.70
CA PRO A 35 5.44 -2.79 -3.84
C PRO A 35 4.78 -1.83 -4.83
N LEU A 36 5.49 -0.76 -5.18
CA LEU A 36 5.08 0.12 -6.26
C LEU A 36 5.52 -0.49 -7.59
N ALA A 37 4.55 -0.99 -8.36
CA ALA A 37 4.80 -1.55 -9.69
C ALA A 37 5.48 -0.53 -10.63
N GLY A 38 6.29 -1.01 -11.57
CA GLY A 38 7.08 -0.15 -12.46
C GLY A 38 6.23 0.85 -13.26
N ASP A 39 5.07 0.42 -13.76
CA ASP A 39 4.15 1.30 -14.49
C ASP A 39 3.54 2.37 -13.60
N HIS A 40 3.22 2.06 -12.34
CA HIS A 40 2.76 3.04 -11.37
C HIS A 40 3.86 4.05 -11.02
N ALA A 41 5.10 3.59 -10.81
CA ALA A 41 6.23 4.46 -10.57
C ALA A 41 6.46 5.42 -11.76
N ARG A 42 6.35 4.92 -12.99
CA ARG A 42 6.45 5.74 -14.20
C ARG A 42 5.32 6.77 -14.30
N ALA A 43 4.07 6.36 -14.02
CA ALA A 43 2.93 7.28 -14.03
C ALA A 43 3.12 8.42 -13.03
N ILE A 44 3.54 8.11 -11.80
CA ILE A 44 3.84 9.13 -10.79
C ILE A 44 5.02 10.00 -11.21
N GLY A 45 6.04 9.43 -11.88
CA GLY A 45 7.14 10.18 -12.47
C GLY A 45 6.68 11.26 -13.45
N VAL A 46 5.77 10.93 -14.38
CA VAL A 46 5.20 11.90 -15.33
C VAL A 46 4.46 13.03 -14.60
N LEU A 47 3.70 12.69 -13.55
CA LEU A 47 3.02 13.70 -12.74
C LEU A 47 4.01 14.61 -12.02
N ALA A 48 5.12 14.06 -11.53
CA ALA A 48 6.17 14.81 -10.86
C ALA A 48 6.92 15.74 -11.82
N ASP A 49 7.28 15.24 -13.01
CA ASP A 49 7.93 16.02 -14.07
C ASP A 49 7.04 17.19 -14.53
N SER A 50 5.73 17.03 -14.43
CA SER A 50 4.73 18.07 -14.74
C SER A 50 4.48 19.04 -13.56
N GLY A 51 5.11 18.82 -12.41
CA GLY A 51 4.95 19.65 -11.20
C GLY A 51 3.64 19.44 -10.45
N LEU A 52 2.87 18.38 -10.75
CA LEU A 52 1.59 18.10 -10.10
C LEU A 52 1.75 17.41 -8.74
N VAL A 53 2.85 16.68 -8.55
CA VAL A 53 3.19 15.99 -7.30
C VAL A 53 4.68 16.14 -6.98
N PRO A 54 5.09 15.96 -5.71
CA PRO A 54 6.51 15.90 -5.37
C PRO A 54 7.22 14.71 -6.06
N PRO A 55 8.53 14.83 -6.36
CA PRO A 55 9.29 13.75 -6.98
C PRO A 55 9.38 12.51 -6.10
N LEU A 56 9.40 11.34 -6.73
CA LEU A 56 9.58 10.05 -6.08
C LEU A 56 10.94 9.99 -5.37
N ARG A 57 10.92 9.74 -4.06
CA ARG A 57 12.11 9.52 -3.22
C ARG A 57 12.21 8.05 -2.83
N LEU A 58 12.23 7.17 -3.83
CA LEU A 58 12.32 5.73 -3.60
C LEU A 58 13.70 5.39 -3.04
N VAL A 59 13.73 4.63 -1.95
CA VAL A 59 14.93 3.99 -1.43
C VAL A 59 14.95 2.53 -1.91
N PRO A 60 16.08 2.00 -2.40
CA PRO A 60 16.19 0.59 -2.74
C PRO A 60 15.84 -0.25 -1.52
N GLY A 61 14.77 -1.04 -1.61
CA GLY A 61 14.45 -2.08 -0.64
C GLY A 61 15.13 -3.38 -1.04
N GLU A 62 15.68 -4.12 -0.07
CA GLU A 62 16.03 -5.52 -0.31
C GLU A 62 14.73 -6.28 -0.57
N ARG A 63 14.57 -6.79 -1.79
CA ARG A 63 13.54 -7.79 -2.06
C ARG A 63 13.88 -8.99 -1.18
N GLN A 64 13.11 -9.24 -0.13
CA GLN A 64 13.16 -10.52 0.56
C GLN A 64 12.70 -11.57 -0.45
N ALA A 65 13.67 -12.26 -1.04
CA ALA A 65 13.43 -13.47 -1.80
C ALA A 65 12.88 -14.51 -0.81
N GLY A 66 11.58 -14.76 -0.91
CA GLY A 66 10.93 -15.91 -0.26
C GLY A 66 11.32 -17.20 -0.93
#